data_AF-A0A415G502-F1
#
_entry.id   AF-A0A415G502-F1
#
_cell.length_a   1.000
_cell.length_b   1.000
_cell.length_c   1.000
_cell.angle_alpha   90.00
_cell.angle_beta   90.00
_cell.angle_gamma   90.00
#
_symmetry.space_group_name_H-M   'P 1'
#
loop_
_entity.id
_entity.type
_entity.pdbx_description
1 polymer ?
#
loop_
_entity_poly.entity_id
_entity_poly.type
_entity_poly.pdbx_seq_one_letter_code
_entity_poly.pdbx_strand_id
1 'polypeptide(L)'
;MKYIATTEKVWELLKSNTTEITKVIATDGDYKETVIEKNIFMENMEFLMESGCLVNCIGWHYDRPYSCKDVPEQEWVLTTGKMNCEIENFLTVHLKVINVSAAEKILED
;
A
#
# COMPACT_ATOMS: atom_id res chain seq x y z
N MET A 1 7.53 -9.32 -4.58
CA MET A 1 7.62 -7.88 -4.27
C MET A 1 8.97 -7.31 -4.64
N LYS A 2 8.99 -6.58 -5.75
CA LYS A 2 10.21 -6.10 -6.41
C LYS A 2 10.55 -4.64 -6.09
N TYR A 3 9.57 -3.86 -5.63
CA TYR A 3 9.72 -2.41 -5.48
C TYR A 3 9.41 -1.95 -4.05
N ILE A 4 10.04 -0.84 -3.65
CA ILE A 4 9.97 -0.27 -2.30
C ILE A 4 9.40 1.15 -2.37
N ALA A 5 8.56 1.54 -1.42
CA ALA A 5 8.03 2.89 -1.26
C ALA A 5 8.01 3.30 0.22
N THR A 6 8.04 4.61 0.50
CA THR A 6 7.83 5.16 1.86
C THR A 6 6.33 5.32 2.14
N THR A 7 5.95 5.47 3.41
CA THR A 7 4.55 5.74 3.76
C THR A 7 4.07 7.08 3.20
N GLU A 8 4.95 8.07 3.07
CA GLU A 8 4.65 9.34 2.42
C GLU A 8 4.23 9.16 0.96
N LYS A 9 5.00 8.42 0.15
CA LYS A 9 4.63 8.12 -1.25
C LYS A 9 3.34 7.32 -1.35
N VAL A 10 3.14 6.35 -0.46
CA VAL A 10 1.89 5.60 -0.39
C VAL A 10 0.73 6.53 -0.04
N TRP A 11 0.91 7.44 0.90
CA TRP A 11 -0.11 8.43 1.25
C TRP A 11 -0.49 9.34 0.07
N GLU A 12 0.49 9.85 -0.66
CA GLU A 12 0.26 10.61 -1.89
C GLU A 12 -0.52 9.80 -2.93
N LEU A 13 -0.16 8.53 -3.11
CA LEU A 13 -0.86 7.62 -4.02
C LEU A 13 -2.33 7.43 -3.61
N LEU A 14 -2.60 7.23 -2.31
CA LEU A 14 -3.95 7.03 -1.78
C LEU A 14 -4.83 8.28 -1.84
N LYS A 15 -4.22 9.47 -1.73
CA LYS A 15 -4.92 10.76 -1.86
C LYS A 15 -5.09 11.20 -3.31
N SER A 16 -4.33 10.61 -4.23
CA SER A 16 -4.48 10.85 -5.65
C SER A 16 -5.73 10.17 -6.21
N ASN A 17 -6.25 10.69 -7.33
CA ASN A 17 -7.33 10.02 -8.08
C ASN A 17 -6.79 8.94 -9.04
N THR A 18 -5.58 8.43 -8.82
CA THR A 18 -4.93 7.45 -9.71
C THR A 18 -5.21 6.00 -9.32
N THR A 19 -5.64 5.78 -8.07
CA THR A 19 -5.97 4.46 -7.53
C THR A 19 -7.19 4.49 -6.64
N GLU A 20 -7.80 3.33 -6.43
CA GLU A 20 -8.89 3.13 -5.50
C GLU A 20 -8.58 1.95 -4.57
N ILE A 21 -8.67 2.17 -3.26
CA ILE A 21 -8.55 1.08 -2.27
C ILE A 21 -9.75 0.14 -2.41
N THR A 22 -9.47 -1.13 -2.72
CA THR A 22 -10.47 -2.20 -2.82
C THR A 22 -10.54 -3.04 -1.55
N LYS A 23 -9.40 -3.23 -0.86
CA LYS A 23 -9.32 -4.02 0.38
C LYS A 23 -8.10 -3.63 1.21
N VAL A 24 -8.25 -3.67 2.53
CA VAL A 24 -7.15 -3.50 3.49
C VAL A 24 -7.19 -4.67 4.46
N ILE A 25 -6.04 -5.31 4.69
CA ILE A 25 -5.89 -6.49 5.54
C ILE A 25 -4.72 -6.25 6.49
N ALA A 26 -4.98 -6.33 7.80
CA ALA A 26 -3.92 -6.54 8.78
C ALA A 26 -3.75 -8.03 9.02
N THR A 27 -2.50 -8.49 8.99
CA THR A 27 -2.11 -9.86 9.30
C THR A 27 -1.26 -9.85 10.56
N ASP A 28 -1.62 -10.68 11.53
CA ASP A 28 -0.86 -10.83 12.77
C ASP A 28 0.25 -11.91 12.68
N GLY A 29 1.04 -12.07 13.74
CA GLY A 29 2.11 -13.07 13.83
C GLY A 29 1.64 -14.53 13.71
N ASP A 30 0.34 -14.81 13.91
CA ASP A 30 -0.27 -16.13 13.69
C ASP A 30 -0.81 -16.28 12.25
N TYR A 31 -0.55 -15.30 11.37
CA TYR A 31 -1.11 -15.18 10.02
C TYR A 31 -2.64 -15.08 9.98
N LYS A 32 -3.28 -14.60 11.06
CA LYS A 32 -4.71 -14.30 11.05
C LYS A 32 -4.95 -12.97 10.36
N GLU A 33 -5.88 -12.98 9.41
CA GLU A 33 -6.24 -11.80 8.64
C GLU A 33 -7.46 -11.10 9.23
N THR A 34 -7.35 -9.78 9.43
CA THR A 34 -8.45 -8.91 9.79
C THR A 34 -8.65 -7.86 8.70
N VAL A 35 -9.85 -7.78 8.14
CA VAL A 35 -10.20 -6.74 7.16
C VAL A 35 -10.41 -5.43 7.90
N ILE A 36 -9.73 -4.38 7.45
CA ILE A 36 -9.86 -3.02 7.98
C ILE A 36 -10.75 -2.21 7.03
N GLU A 37 -11.68 -1.46 7.60
CA GLU A 37 -12.51 -0.54 6.81
C GLU A 37 -11.64 0.56 6.19
N LYS A 38 -11.91 0.89 4.92
CA LYS A 38 -11.16 1.90 4.16
C LYS A 38 -11.04 3.24 4.92
N ASN A 39 -12.13 3.75 5.51
CA ASN A 39 -12.11 5.06 6.17
C ASN A 39 -11.22 5.03 7.42
N ILE A 40 -11.34 3.98 8.24
CA ILE A 40 -10.49 3.76 9.41
C ILE A 40 -9.01 3.67 9.01
N PHE A 41 -8.70 2.96 7.91
CA PHE A 41 -7.34 2.90 7.40
C PHE A 41 -6.84 4.29 6.96
N MET A 42 -7.65 5.08 6.25
CA MET A 42 -7.29 6.43 5.83
C MET A 42 -7.04 7.36 7.01
N GLU A 43 -7.87 7.31 8.06
CA GLU A 43 -7.68 8.07 9.30
C GLU A 43 -6.38 7.68 10.01
N ASN A 44 -6.06 6.39 10.09
CA ASN A 44 -4.81 5.92 10.67
C ASN A 44 -3.58 6.37 9.86
N MET A 45 -3.67 6.37 8.54
CA MET A 45 -2.60 6.89 7.67
C MET A 45 -2.42 8.39 7.87
N GLU A 46 -3.51 9.16 7.97
CA GLU A 46 -3.45 10.60 8.25
C GLU A 46 -2.77 10.88 9.59
N PHE A 47 -3.14 10.15 10.66
CA PHE A 47 -2.47 10.24 11.95
C PHE A 47 -0.96 9.93 11.86
N LEU A 48 -0.57 8.92 11.07
CA LEU A 48 0.85 8.62 10.85
C LEU A 48 1.58 9.75 10.13
N MET A 49 0.95 10.41 9.16
CA MET A 49 1.51 11.58 8.49
C MET A 49 1.71 12.75 9.46
N GLU A 50 0.73 13.00 10.34
CA GLU A 50 0.80 14.05 11.37
C GLU A 50 1.88 13.79 12.42
N SER A 51 2.26 12.53 12.65
CA SER A 51 3.31 12.18 13.61
C SER A 51 4.68 12.80 13.27
N GLY A 52 4.93 13.12 12.00
CA GLY A 52 6.15 13.75 11.48
C GLY A 52 7.40 12.85 11.49
N CYS A 53 7.60 12.03 12.52
CA CYS A 53 8.78 11.18 12.66
C CYS A 53 8.54 9.74 12.19
N LEU A 54 7.31 9.21 12.25
CA LEU A 54 7.04 7.80 11.93
C LEU A 54 6.76 7.57 10.44
N VAL A 55 6.42 8.62 9.68
CA VAL A 55 6.09 8.55 8.26
C VAL A 55 7.18 7.86 7.42
N ASN A 56 8.45 8.06 7.77
CA ASN A 56 9.57 7.48 7.05
C ASN A 56 10.11 6.19 7.69
N CYS A 57 9.51 5.72 8.79
CA CYS A 57 9.93 4.51 9.48
C CYS A 57 9.27 3.24 8.92
N ILE A 58 8.13 3.37 8.25
CA ILE A 58 7.38 2.23 7.71
C ILE A 58 7.67 2.12 6.21
N GLY A 59 8.41 1.08 5.85
CA GLY A 59 8.70 0.71 4.48
C GLY A 59 7.61 -0.16 3.88
N TRP A 60 7.24 0.13 2.64
CA TRP A 60 6.25 -0.61 1.87
C TRP A 60 6.93 -1.35 0.72
N HIS A 61 6.51 -2.58 0.52
CA HIS A 61 6.85 -3.37 -0.63
C HIS A 61 5.63 -3.47 -1.53
N TYR A 62 5.82 -3.39 -2.84
CA TYR A 62 4.71 -3.54 -3.76
C TYR A 62 5.04 -4.46 -4.93
N ASP A 63 4.01 -5.17 -5.39
CA ASP A 63 4.03 -5.95 -6.63
C ASP A 63 3.14 -5.28 -7.66
N ARG A 64 3.68 -5.18 -8.88
CA ARG A 64 2.93 -4.80 -10.07
C ARG A 64 2.43 -6.09 -10.71
N PRO A 65 1.17 -6.19 -11.15
CA PRO A 65 0.78 -7.31 -12.00
C PRO A 65 1.67 -7.31 -13.24
N TYR A 66 2.19 -8.48 -13.63
CA TYR A 66 2.87 -8.61 -14.92
C TYR A 66 1.92 -8.09 -15.99
N SER A 67 2.35 -7.10 -16.78
CA SER A 67 1.51 -6.42 -17.75
C SER A 67 1.04 -7.40 -18.83
N CYS A 68 -0.07 -8.09 -18.61
CA CYS A 68 -0.87 -8.60 -19.70
C CYS A 68 -1.57 -7.37 -20.26
N LYS A 69 -1.14 -6.95 -21.46
CA LYS A 69 -1.69 -5.79 -22.20
C LYS A 69 -3.22 -5.82 -22.38
N ASP A 70 -3.84 -6.96 -22.07
CA ASP A 70 -5.25 -7.25 -22.29
C ASP A 70 -6.07 -7.34 -20.99
N VAL A 71 -5.51 -7.02 -19.81
CA VAL A 71 -6.27 -6.98 -18.54
C VAL A 71 -6.59 -5.52 -18.19
N PRO A 72 -7.87 -5.10 -18.28
CA PRO A 72 -8.28 -3.71 -18.06
C PRO A 72 -8.22 -3.25 -16.60
N GLU A 73 -8.04 -4.17 -15.65
CA GLU A 73 -7.95 -3.86 -14.22
C GLU A 73 -6.60 -4.34 -13.67
N GLN A 74 -5.68 -3.40 -13.45
CA GLN A 74 -4.45 -3.70 -12.73
C GLN A 74 -4.71 -3.53 -11.24
N GLU A 75 -4.72 -4.65 -10.52
CA GLU A 75 -4.72 -4.62 -9.06
C GLU A 75 -3.27 -4.57 -8.58
N TRP A 76 -2.92 -3.51 -7.86
CA TRP A 76 -1.64 -3.39 -7.17
C TRP A 76 -1.79 -3.85 -5.74
N VAL A 77 -0.78 -4.54 -5.23
CA VAL A 77 -0.73 -5.00 -3.85
C VAL A 77 0.48 -4.37 -3.18
N LEU A 78 0.21 -3.57 -2.14
CA LEU A 78 1.21 -2.95 -1.29
C LEU A 78 1.18 -3.62 0.07
N THR A 79 2.34 -3.88 0.67
CA THR A 79 2.39 -4.46 2.01
C THR A 79 3.60 -3.95 2.80
N THR A 80 3.38 -3.69 4.08
CA THR A 80 4.43 -3.35 5.02
C THR A 80 5.10 -4.63 5.51
N GLY A 81 6.38 -4.61 5.87
CA GLY A 81 7.01 -5.63 6.73
C GLY A 81 7.02 -7.12 6.31
N LYS A 82 6.20 -7.59 5.36
CA LYS A 82 6.02 -9.01 4.98
C LYS A 82 7.30 -9.68 4.48
N MET A 83 8.26 -8.88 4.00
CA MET A 83 9.57 -9.35 3.55
C MET A 83 10.63 -9.37 4.66
N ASN A 84 10.31 -8.84 5.85
CA ASN A 84 11.17 -8.85 7.03
C ASN A 84 10.73 -10.00 7.96
N CYS A 85 11.60 -10.98 8.17
CA CYS A 85 11.33 -12.14 9.00
C CYS A 85 11.21 -11.84 10.51
N GLU A 86 11.60 -10.64 10.95
CA GLU A 86 11.51 -10.21 12.35
C GLU A 86 10.21 -9.45 12.64
N ILE A 87 9.42 -9.14 11.62
CA ILE A 87 8.14 -8.42 11.78
C ILE A 87 7.01 -9.45 11.86
N GLU A 88 6.33 -9.49 13.00
CA GLU A 88 5.20 -10.38 13.23
C GLU A 88 3.92 -9.88 12.57
N ASN A 89 3.70 -8.55 12.57
CA ASN A 89 2.46 -7.96 12.07
C ASN A 89 2.71 -7.12 10.83
N PHE A 90 1.90 -7.31 9.80
CA PHE A 90 2.00 -6.53 8.58
C PHE A 90 0.63 -6.12 8.03
N LEU A 91 0.65 -5.07 7.23
CA LEU A 91 -0.52 -4.57 6.52
C LEU A 91 -0.40 -4.92 5.04
N THR A 92 -1.51 -5.26 4.41
CA THR A 92 -1.64 -5.44 2.96
C THR A 92 -2.79 -4.58 2.44
N VAL A 93 -2.51 -3.75 1.45
CA VAL A 93 -3.46 -2.85 0.80
C VAL A 93 -3.58 -3.25 -0.67
N HIS A 94 -4.80 -3.51 -1.09
CA HIS A 94 -5.17 -3.81 -2.47
C HIS A 94 -5.72 -2.54 -3.11
N LEU A 95 -5.14 -2.18 -4.27
CA LEU A 95 -5.51 -1.00 -5.03
C LEU A 95 -5.95 -1.39 -6.43
N LYS A 96 -7.11 -0.92 -6.86
CA LYS A 96 -7.45 -0.86 -8.28
C LYS A 96 -6.77 0.37 -8.89
N VAL A 97 -5.97 0.17 -9.93
CA VAL A 97 -5.27 1.27 -10.60
C VAL A 97 -6.12 1.83 -11.73
N ILE A 98 -6.40 3.14 -11.65
CA ILE A 98 -7.17 3.90 -12.64
C ILE A 98 -6.21 4.50 -13.68
N ASN A 99 -5.04 4.98 -13.25
CA ASN A 99 -4.01 5.54 -14.12
C ASN A 99 -2.63 5.02 -13.72
N VAL A 100 -2.15 4.01 -14.45
CA VAL A 100 -0.89 3.31 -14.17
C VAL A 100 0.30 4.26 -14.23
N SER A 101 0.45 5.03 -15.30
CA SER A 101 1.63 5.89 -15.48
C SER A 101 1.72 7.00 -14.43
N ALA A 102 0.59 7.55 -14.00
CA ALA A 102 0.58 8.55 -12.92
C ALA A 102 0.87 7.91 -11.55
N ALA A 103 0.29 6.73 -11.28
CA ALA A 103 0.54 5.98 -10.05
C ALA A 103 2.01 5.54 -9.93
N GLU A 104 2.63 5.10 -11.04
CA GLU A 104 4.04 4.71 -11.06
C GLU A 104 4.94 5.89 -10.76
N LYS A 105 4.66 7.05 -11.37
CA LYS A 105 5.42 8.28 -11.14
C LYS A 105 5.44 8.67 -9.66
N ILE A 106 4.31 8.58 -8.96
CA ILE A 106 4.22 8.88 -7.51
C ILE A 106 5.10 7.95 -6.67
N LEU A 107 5.21 6.66 -7.04
CA LEU A 107 6.01 5.71 -6.28
C LEU A 107 7.50 5.77 -6.63
N GLU A 108 7.86 6.20 -7.84
CA GLU A 108 9.23 6.26 -8.35
C GLU A 108 9.95 7.58 -8.01
N ASP A 109 9.27 8.73 -8.10
CA ASP A 109 9.79 10.07 -7.74
C ASP A 109 9.94 10.18 -6.22
#